data_AF-A0A5N5N2U2-F1
#
_entry.id   AF-A0A5N5N2U2-F1
#
_cell.length_a   1.000
_cell.length_b   1.000
_cell.length_c   1.000
_cell.angle_alpha   90.00
_cell.angle_beta   90.00
_cell.angle_gamma   90.00
#
_symmetry.space_group_name_H-M   'P 1'
#
loop_
_entity.id
_entity.type
_entity.pdbx_description
1 polymer ?
#
loop_
_entity_poly.entity_id
_entity_poly.type
_entity_poly.pdbx_seq_one_letter_code
_entity_poly.pdbx_strand_id
1 'polypeptide(L)' 'MKSTLLVCFSLLLFAFVSSKPSIAADTEPVLDIQGEELKAGTEYIISSVFWGAGGGDVSATNKTCPDDVVGIWG' A
#
# COMPACT_ATOMS: atom_id res chain seq x y z
N MET A 1 47.56 20.41 -6.92
CA MET A 1 46.61 19.91 -7.95
C MET A 1 46.22 18.45 -7.69
N LYS A 2 47.15 17.49 -7.74
CA LYS A 2 46.90 16.05 -7.48
C LYS A 2 46.26 15.72 -6.11
N SER A 3 46.75 16.34 -5.03
CA SER A 3 46.22 16.09 -3.68
C SER A 3 44.80 16.63 -3.48
N THR A 4 44.49 17.78 -4.06
CA THR A 4 43.14 18.39 -3.99
C THR A 4 42.11 17.52 -4.71
N LEU A 5 42.51 16.92 -5.83
CA LEU A 5 41.64 16.07 -6.65
C LEU A 5 41.29 14.76 -5.92
N LEU A 6 42.24 14.17 -5.20
CA LEU A 6 42.00 13.00 -4.34
C LEU A 6 41.03 13.31 -3.19
N VAL A 7 41.16 14.48 -2.56
CA VAL A 7 40.26 14.91 -1.48
C VAL A 7 38.84 15.11 -2.00
N CYS A 8 38.67 15.78 -3.14
CA CYS A 8 37.35 15.96 -3.77
C CYS A 8 36.72 14.62 -4.16
N PHE A 9 37.52 13.68 -4.68
CA PHE A 9 37.04 12.36 -5.03
C PHE A 9 36.57 11.56 -3.80
N SER A 10 37.33 11.64 -2.69
CA SER A 10 36.93 11.00 -1.43
C SER A 10 35.65 11.59 -0.84
N LEU A 11 35.44 12.91 -0.95
CA LEU A 11 34.22 13.57 -0.48
C LEU A 11 33.00 13.17 -1.33
N LEU A 12 33.16 13.04 -2.66
CA LEU A 12 32.10 12.58 -3.56
C LEU A 12 31.67 11.15 -3.25
N LEU A 13 32.63 10.24 -3.03
CA LEU A 13 32.34 8.86 -2.64
C LEU A 13 31.60 8.79 -1.30
N PHE A 14 32.01 9.60 -0.32
CA PHE A 14 31.37 9.66 0.98
C PHE A 14 29.92 10.17 0.90
N ALA A 15 29.67 11.19 0.07
CA ALA A 15 28.33 11.72 -0.18
C ALA A 15 27.43 10.68 -0.86
N PHE A 16 27.95 9.92 -1.82
CA PHE A 16 27.22 8.89 -2.55
C PHE A 16 26.86 7.67 -1.69
N VAL A 17 27.76 7.28 -0.77
CA VAL A 17 27.46 6.22 0.21
C VAL A 17 26.46 6.70 1.28
N SER A 18 26.49 7.98 1.62
CA SER A 18 25.58 8.56 2.63
C SER A 18 24.19 8.89 2.09
N SER A 19 24.01 8.98 0.78
CA SER A 19 22.69 9.17 0.17
C SER A 19 21.86 7.90 0.33
N LYS A 20 20.94 7.90 1.29
CA LYS A 20 19.88 6.89 1.36
C LYS A 20 18.90 7.14 0.21
N PRO A 21 18.55 6.15 -0.62
CA PRO A 21 17.43 6.29 -1.53
C PRO A 21 16.17 6.51 -0.69
N SER A 22 15.58 7.70 -0.80
CA SER A 22 14.25 7.94 -0.26
C SER A 22 13.26 7.27 -1.20
N ILE A 23 12.93 6.01 -0.93
CA ILE A 23 11.68 5.44 -1.41
C ILE A 23 10.60 6.09 -0.55
N ALA A 24 10.18 7.29 -0.95
CA ALA A 24 8.88 7.78 -0.52
C ALA A 24 7.89 6.79 -1.12
N ALA A 25 7.25 5.99 -0.26
CA ALA A 25 6.09 5.23 -0.67
C ALA A 25 5.02 6.28 -0.98
N ASP A 26 4.90 6.64 -2.26
CA ASP A 26 3.78 7.42 -2.75
C ASP A 26 2.56 6.50 -2.66
N THR A 27 1.96 6.49 -1.47
CA THR A 27 0.86 5.60 -1.15
C THR A 27 -0.38 6.43 -1.40
N GLU A 28 -0.84 6.43 -2.65
CA GLU A 28 -2.12 7.06 -2.97
C GLU A 28 -3.20 6.49 -2.04
N PRO A 29 -4.03 7.34 -1.43
CA PRO A 29 -5.04 6.90 -0.50
C PRO A 29 -6.08 6.04 -1.23
N VAL A 30 -6.53 4.97 -0.57
CA VAL A 30 -7.66 4.20 -1.08
C VAL A 30 -8.92 5.04 -0.91
N LEU A 31 -9.67 5.19 -1.99
CA LEU A 31 -10.92 5.95 -2.02
C LEU A 31 -12.13 5.01 -1.93
N ASP A 32 -13.19 5.47 -1.28
CA ASP A 32 -14.48 4.81 -1.29
C ASP A 32 -15.26 5.07 -2.60
N ILE A 33 -16.48 4.53 -2.68
CA ILE A 33 -17.36 4.70 -3.85
C ILE A 33 -17.84 6.15 -4.07
N GLN A 34 -17.64 7.04 -3.10
CA GLN A 34 -17.92 8.47 -3.21
C GLN A 34 -16.66 9.28 -3.55
N GLY A 35 -15.49 8.63 -3.62
CA GLY A 35 -14.20 9.28 -3.90
C GLY A 35 -13.51 9.84 -2.65
N GLU A 36 -13.97 9.48 -1.45
CA GLU A 36 -13.40 9.95 -0.18
C GLU A 36 -12.37 8.96 0.36
N GLU A 37 -11.33 9.46 1.05
CA GLU A 37 -10.28 8.60 1.62
C GLU A 37 -10.83 7.69 2.73
N LEU A 38 -10.41 6.43 2.74
CA LEU A 38 -10.75 5.48 3.80
C LEU A 38 -10.12 5.90 5.14
N LYS A 39 -10.90 5.79 6.22
CA LYS A 39 -10.51 6.18 7.58
C LYS A 39 -10.43 4.97 8.50
N ALA A 40 -9.37 4.89 9.30
CA ALA A 40 -9.22 3.84 10.30
C ALA A 40 -10.33 3.93 11.36
N GLY A 41 -10.90 2.78 11.73
CA GLY A 41 -12.01 2.71 12.69
C GLY A 41 -13.40 2.98 12.09
N THR A 42 -13.48 3.26 10.79
CA THR A 42 -14.75 3.38 10.06
C THR A 42 -15.12 2.05 9.41
N GLU A 43 -16.40 1.68 9.47
CA GLU A 43 -16.93 0.48 8.81
C GLU A 43 -17.20 0.76 7.32
N TYR A 44 -16.79 -0.17 6.46
CA TYR A 44 -16.99 -0.12 5.02
C TYR A 44 -17.50 -1.48 4.52
N ILE A 45 -18.30 -1.47 3.44
CA ILE A 45 -18.75 -2.69 2.76
C ILE A 45 -17.78 -3.00 1.62
N ILE A 46 -17.23 -4.21 1.61
CA ILE A 46 -16.39 -4.69 0.52
C ILE A 46 -17.29 -5.26 -0.57
N SER A 47 -17.35 -4.59 -1.71
CA SER A 47 -18.20 -4.98 -2.83
C SER A 47 -17.45 -5.28 -4.11
N SER A 48 -17.98 -6.21 -4.90
CA SER A 48 -17.45 -6.59 -6.21
C SER A 48 -17.66 -5.46 -7.20
N VAL A 49 -16.61 -5.14 -7.95
CA VAL A 49 -16.67 -4.16 -9.05
C VAL A 49 -17.44 -4.74 -10.25
N PHE A 50 -17.48 -6.07 -10.40
CA PHE A 50 -18.13 -6.75 -11.52
C PHE A 50 -19.54 -7.20 -11.17
N TRP A 51 -20.52 -6.71 -11.94
CA TRP A 51 -21.90 -7.18 -11.89
C TRP A 51 -22.03 -8.60 -12.45
N GLY A 52 -22.74 -9.50 -11.75
CA GLY A 52 -23.00 -10.88 -12.20
C GLY A 52 -21.88 -11.89 -11.95
N ALA A 53 -20.76 -11.48 -11.34
CA ALA A 53 -19.71 -12.37 -10.81
C ALA A 53 -19.95 -12.75 -9.34
N GLY A 54 -21.20 -12.59 -8.89
CA GLY A 54 -21.59 -12.69 -7.51
C GLY A 54 -21.52 -11.33 -6.81
N GLY A 55 -22.69 -10.76 -6.50
CA GLY A 55 -22.79 -9.54 -5.70
C GLY A 55 -22.11 -9.75 -4.35
N GLY A 56 -20.99 -9.10 -4.10
CA GLY A 56 -21.05 -7.73 -3.62
C GLY A 56 -20.90 -7.65 -2.11
N ASP A 57 -21.08 -8.77 -1.40
CA ASP A 57 -20.89 -8.82 0.04
C ASP A 57 -19.96 -9.97 0.45
N VAL A 58 -19.33 -9.75 1.59
CA VAL A 58 -18.46 -10.72 2.23
C VAL A 58 -19.21 -11.33 3.40
N SER A 59 -19.25 -12.67 3.48
CA SER A 59 -19.93 -13.42 4.53
C SER A 59 -18.95 -14.29 5.31
N ALA A 60 -19.23 -14.48 6.60
CA ALA A 60 -18.50 -15.40 7.45
C ALA A 60 -19.07 -16.82 7.30
N THR A 61 -18.18 -17.80 7.13
CA THR A 61 -18.56 -19.20 7.05
C THR A 61 -18.80 -19.71 8.46
N ASN A 62 -19.97 -20.32 8.72
CA ASN A 62 -20.38 -20.81 10.05
C ASN A 62 -19.63 -22.11 10.44
N LYS A 63 -18.30 -22.05 10.53
CA LYS A 63 -17.44 -23.17 10.94
C LYS A 63 -17.14 -23.07 12.43
N THR A 64 -16.50 -24.11 12.97
CA THR A 64 -15.91 -23.99 14.32
C THR A 64 -14.72 -23.04 14.21
N CYS A 65 -14.75 -21.96 15.00
CA CYS A 65 -13.86 -20.82 14.90
C CYS A 65 -12.38 -21.17 14.60
N PRO A 66 -11.68 -20.36 13.80
CA PRO A 66 -12.15 -19.08 13.22
C PRO A 66 -13.06 -19.27 12.00
N ASP A 67 -13.93 -18.28 11.77
CA ASP A 67 -14.78 -18.25 10.58
C ASP A 67 -13.97 -17.83 9.35
N ASP A 68 -14.22 -18.51 8.22
CA ASP A 68 -13.65 -18.13 6.93
C ASP A 68 -14.47 -16.99 6.32
N VAL A 69 -13.80 -15.99 5.76
CA VAL A 69 -14.41 -14.84 5.11
C VAL A 69 -14.53 -15.09 3.60
N VAL A 70 -15.74 -15.22 3.06
CA VAL A 70 -16.01 -15.60 1.66
C VAL A 70 -16.88 -14.57 0.93
N GLY A 71 -16.58 -14.31 -0.35
CA GLY A 71 -17.46 -13.52 -1.20
C GLY A 71 -18.70 -14.32 -1.60
N ILE A 72 -19.90 -13.73 -1.46
CA ILE A 72 -21.15 -14.40 -1.86
C ILE A 72 -21.53 -14.10 -3.30
N TRP A 73 -22.25 -15.03 -3.91
CA TRP A 73 -22.86 -14.80 -5.22
C TRP A 73 -24.27 -14.24 -5.07
N GLY A 74 -24.40 -12.91 -5.18
CA GLY A 74 -25.68 -12.23 -5.43
C GLY A 74 -26.13 -12.30 -6.89
#